data_AF-A0A1E3LDD5-F1
#
_entry.id   AF-A0A1E3LDD5-F1
#
_cell.length_a   1.000
_cell.length_b   1.000
_cell.length_c   1.000
_cell.angle_alpha   90.00
_cell.angle_beta   90.00
_cell.angle_gamma   90.00
#
_symmetry.space_group_name_H-M   'P 1'
#
loop_
_entity.id
_entity.type
_entity.pdbx_description
1 polymer ?
#
loop_
_entity_poly.entity_id
_entity_poly.type
_entity_poly.pdbx_seq_one_letter_code
_entity_poly.pdbx_strand_id
1 'polypeptide(L)'
;MPTRRGFMKTGLTVSGATMLASALGSGLTGAAFAAGTSSSEWTMPDEGERHAATWMAFGPSEDVWGRRLQRAAQEGLARIAQAIGSFEPVNMLVREDDYDVAHRMCGNKVNLIVQPIDDLWMRDTGPVFVRTRRGELAGIDFNFNGWGGKQTCEDDAEVARFVTGKAGVRRLTTRLVLEGGGIEVDGDGTAIITESCVLNRNRNPGLSKTACEAELMRLLGLRKIIWLPGIAGKDITDGHTDFYARFVRPGVVIAHLDNDTSSYDHAVTKRHLDILRHATDAAGRPLQVVVLPGPDSVRNTYESDEFAAGYVNFYVCNGAVIAPQFGDRETDNSTRDTLRDLFPKREIVQLNIDGIAGGGGGIHCTTQQQPA
;
A
#
# COMPACT_ATOMS: atom_id res chain seq x y z
N MET A 1 -30.44 12.54 17.13
CA MET A 1 -31.72 12.14 16.51
C MET A 1 -31.53 12.04 15.00
N PRO A 2 -32.13 11.05 14.34
CA PRO A 2 -31.72 9.66 14.19
C PRO A 2 -30.84 9.40 12.95
N THR A 3 -30.05 8.34 13.02
CA THR A 3 -29.22 7.77 11.95
C THR A 3 -30.09 7.24 10.81
N ARG A 4 -29.76 7.61 9.56
CA ARG A 4 -30.41 7.05 8.37
C ARG A 4 -29.77 5.72 7.99
N ARG A 5 -30.28 4.65 8.63
CA ARG A 5 -30.32 3.31 8.05
C ARG A 5 -31.53 3.19 7.12
N GLY A 6 -31.26 2.72 5.90
CA GLY A 6 -32.11 1.75 5.21
C GLY A 6 -32.76 2.20 3.90
N PHE A 7 -32.62 1.32 2.90
CA PHE A 7 -33.65 0.69 2.03
C PHE A 7 -33.06 0.44 0.62
N MET A 8 -33.29 -0.68 -0.11
CA MET A 8 -34.09 -1.89 0.13
C MET A 8 -33.76 -3.00 -0.90
N LYS A 9 -33.79 -4.24 -0.40
CA LYS A 9 -34.25 -5.55 -0.97
C LYS A 9 -34.46 -5.76 -2.49
N THR A 10 -33.95 -6.92 -2.91
CA THR A 10 -34.67 -8.03 -3.60
C THR A 10 -33.88 -9.30 -3.28
N GLY A 11 -34.39 -10.47 -2.87
CA GLY A 11 -35.73 -11.06 -2.89
C GLY A 11 -35.56 -12.47 -3.48
N LEU A 12 -35.42 -13.52 -2.66
CA LEU A 12 -35.68 -14.88 -3.12
C LEU A 12 -36.14 -15.81 -2.00
N THR A 13 -37.18 -16.55 -2.36
CA THR A 13 -38.08 -17.40 -1.59
C THR A 13 -37.43 -18.66 -1.03
N VAL A 14 -37.80 -18.99 0.21
CA VAL A 14 -37.57 -20.29 0.84
C VAL A 14 -38.54 -21.30 0.25
N SER A 15 -38.02 -22.44 -0.22
CA SER A 15 -38.79 -23.67 -0.37
C SER A 15 -37.92 -24.81 0.16
N GLY A 16 -38.41 -25.45 1.22
CA GLY A 16 -37.77 -26.59 1.84
C GLY A 16 -37.92 -27.85 1.00
N ALA A 17 -36.85 -28.65 0.99
CA ALA A 17 -36.92 -30.08 0.74
C ALA A 17 -35.77 -30.75 1.48
N THR A 18 -36.12 -31.63 2.41
CA THR A 18 -35.28 -32.65 3.02
C THR A 18 -34.87 -33.67 1.97
N MET A 19 -33.58 -33.98 1.84
CA MET A 19 -33.12 -35.30 1.36
C MET A 19 -31.77 -35.69 1.96
N LEU A 20 -31.67 -37.00 2.21
CA LEU A 20 -30.61 -37.73 2.88
C LEU A 20 -29.29 -37.80 2.08
N ALA A 21 -28.25 -38.08 2.86
CA ALA A 21 -26.88 -38.46 2.54
C ALA A 21 -26.64 -39.22 1.22
N SER A 22 -25.52 -38.89 0.56
CA SER A 22 -24.57 -39.90 0.10
C SER A 22 -23.15 -39.30 0.05
N ALA A 23 -22.21 -40.05 0.61
CA ALA A 23 -20.79 -39.82 0.48
C ALA A 23 -20.34 -40.08 -0.96
N LEU A 24 -19.34 -39.34 -1.44
CA LEU A 24 -18.22 -39.84 -2.24
C LEU A 24 -17.23 -38.69 -2.45
N GLY A 25 -15.96 -39.04 -2.41
CA GLY A 25 -14.85 -38.11 -2.20
C GLY A 25 -14.49 -37.24 -3.39
N SER A 26 -13.69 -36.22 -3.09
CA SER A 26 -12.50 -35.86 -3.88
C SER A 26 -11.63 -35.00 -2.97
N GLY A 27 -10.53 -35.59 -2.50
CA GLY A 27 -9.52 -34.86 -1.76
C GLY A 27 -8.88 -33.81 -2.65
N LEU A 28 -8.98 -32.55 -2.27
CA LEU A 28 -8.11 -31.51 -2.79
C LEU A 28 -6.82 -31.57 -1.99
N THR A 29 -5.89 -32.35 -2.52
CA THR A 29 -4.48 -32.36 -2.12
C THR A 29 -3.95 -30.93 -2.21
N GLY A 30 -3.49 -30.40 -1.07
CA GLY A 30 -2.73 -29.16 -1.02
C GLY A 30 -1.52 -29.27 -1.95
N ALA A 31 -1.49 -28.42 -2.98
CA ALA A 31 -0.30 -28.22 -3.77
C ALA A 31 0.72 -27.52 -2.85
N ALA A 32 1.62 -28.33 -2.27
CA ALA A 32 2.76 -27.84 -1.53
C ALA A 32 3.59 -26.92 -2.45
N PHE A 33 3.83 -25.69 -2.02
CA PHE A 33 4.92 -24.90 -2.58
C PHE A 33 6.20 -25.70 -2.34
N ALA A 34 6.86 -26.14 -3.41
CA ALA A 34 8.10 -26.88 -3.29
C ALA A 34 9.14 -25.97 -2.62
N ALA A 35 9.52 -26.32 -1.39
CA ALA A 35 10.60 -25.68 -0.66
C ALA A 35 11.94 -26.09 -1.28
N GLY A 36 12.26 -25.51 -2.44
CA GLY A 36 13.59 -25.56 -3.01
C GLY A 36 14.45 -24.48 -2.37
N THR A 37 15.60 -24.85 -1.81
CA THR A 37 16.67 -23.97 -1.33
C THR A 37 17.40 -23.21 -2.45
N SER A 38 16.69 -22.86 -3.52
CA SER A 38 17.19 -21.94 -4.53
C SER A 38 17.24 -20.55 -3.92
N SER A 39 18.43 -19.96 -3.84
CA SER A 39 18.53 -18.50 -3.67
C SER A 39 17.59 -17.84 -4.67
N SER A 40 16.69 -16.97 -4.19
CA SER A 40 15.80 -16.21 -5.07
C SER A 40 16.63 -15.50 -6.13
N GLU A 41 16.24 -15.66 -7.40
CA GLU A 41 16.82 -14.91 -8.50
C GLU A 41 16.43 -13.42 -8.42
N TRP A 42 15.28 -13.13 -7.80
CA TRP A 42 14.66 -11.83 -7.72
C TRP A 42 14.92 -11.15 -6.38
N THR A 43 14.99 -9.83 -6.40
CA THR A 43 15.05 -8.98 -5.20
C THR A 43 14.19 -7.75 -5.42
N MET A 44 13.31 -7.45 -4.48
CA MET A 44 12.64 -6.15 -4.43
C MET A 44 13.66 -5.13 -3.88
N PRO A 45 14.03 -4.09 -4.65
CA PRO A 45 14.96 -3.08 -4.18
C PRO A 45 14.36 -2.22 -3.07
N ASP A 46 15.23 -1.56 -2.31
CA ASP A 46 14.81 -0.50 -1.37
C ASP A 46 14.09 0.62 -2.15
N GLU A 47 13.03 1.19 -1.58
CA GLU A 47 12.28 2.28 -2.23
C GLU A 47 13.14 3.53 -2.45
N GLY A 48 14.16 3.76 -1.61
CA GLY A 48 15.09 4.87 -1.77
C GLY A 48 16.14 4.66 -2.86
N GLU A 49 16.11 3.57 -3.62
CA GLU A 49 16.99 3.40 -4.78
C GLU A 49 16.59 4.29 -5.97
N ARG A 50 17.41 4.28 -7.02
CA ARG A 50 17.15 5.12 -8.19
C ARG A 50 15.94 4.62 -8.97
N HIS A 51 15.04 5.52 -9.36
CA HIS A 51 13.86 5.22 -10.15
C HIS A 51 14.01 5.60 -11.61
N ALA A 52 13.39 4.80 -12.49
CA ALA A 52 13.09 5.17 -13.87
C ALA A 52 11.84 6.05 -13.95
N ALA A 53 10.82 5.76 -13.12
CA ALA A 53 9.57 6.50 -13.06
C ALA A 53 8.78 6.19 -11.77
N THR A 54 7.82 7.04 -11.44
CA THR A 54 6.71 6.72 -10.54
C THR A 54 5.43 6.45 -11.34
N TRP A 55 4.67 5.45 -10.93
CA TRP A 55 3.31 5.19 -11.41
C TRP A 55 2.29 5.72 -10.40
N MET A 56 1.21 6.31 -10.89
CA MET A 56 0.05 6.78 -10.12
C MET A 56 -1.25 6.50 -10.88
N ALA A 57 -2.41 6.64 -10.23
CA ALA A 57 -3.73 6.55 -10.87
C ALA A 57 -4.62 7.74 -10.50
N PHE A 58 -5.29 8.31 -11.49
CA PHE A 58 -6.29 9.37 -11.35
C PHE A 58 -7.68 8.74 -11.44
N GLY A 59 -8.05 8.01 -10.38
CA GLY A 59 -9.27 7.21 -10.31
C GLY A 59 -10.37 7.60 -9.30
N PRO A 60 -10.32 8.68 -8.48
CA PRO A 60 -11.39 8.92 -7.51
C PRO A 60 -12.76 9.09 -8.19
N SER A 61 -13.70 8.16 -7.95
CA SER A 61 -15.08 8.19 -8.48
C SER A 61 -16.05 8.86 -7.50
N GLU A 62 -17.18 9.40 -7.98
CA GLU A 62 -18.21 9.95 -7.08
C GLU A 62 -18.86 8.84 -6.23
N ASP A 63 -18.91 7.59 -6.73
CA ASP A 63 -19.50 6.46 -6.00
C ASP A 63 -18.67 6.05 -4.78
N VAL A 64 -17.34 6.06 -4.89
CA VAL A 64 -16.44 5.71 -3.78
C VAL A 64 -16.18 6.93 -2.88
N TRP A 65 -15.90 8.09 -3.47
CA TRP A 65 -15.41 9.27 -2.73
C TRP A 65 -16.53 10.24 -2.34
N GLY A 66 -17.70 10.13 -2.97
CA GLY A 66 -18.73 11.14 -2.87
C GLY A 66 -18.31 12.48 -3.48
N ARG A 67 -19.30 13.30 -3.83
CA ARG A 67 -19.08 14.58 -4.51
C ARG A 67 -18.12 15.53 -3.79
N ARG A 68 -18.16 15.54 -2.45
CA ARG A 68 -17.37 16.46 -1.63
C ARG A 68 -15.88 16.12 -1.67
N LEU A 69 -15.55 14.84 -1.48
CA LEU A 69 -14.16 14.42 -1.32
C LEU A 69 -13.48 14.15 -2.66
N GLN A 70 -14.23 13.68 -3.66
CA GLN A 70 -13.69 13.35 -4.99
C GLN A 70 -12.83 14.48 -5.56
N ARG A 71 -13.34 15.71 -5.56
CA ARG A 71 -12.61 16.87 -6.08
C ARG A 71 -11.32 17.15 -5.30
N ALA A 72 -11.38 17.05 -3.97
CA ALA A 72 -10.24 17.26 -3.10
C ALA A 72 -9.16 16.17 -3.28
N ALA A 73 -9.58 14.92 -3.52
CA ALA A 73 -8.70 13.80 -3.84
C ALA A 73 -8.01 14.02 -5.19
N GLN A 74 -8.75 14.42 -6.24
CA GLN A 74 -8.18 14.77 -7.54
C GLN A 74 -7.13 15.89 -7.44
N GLU A 75 -7.42 16.94 -6.68
CA GLU A 75 -6.47 18.04 -6.43
C GLU A 75 -5.27 17.59 -5.57
N GLY A 76 -5.46 16.63 -4.66
CA GLY A 76 -4.39 15.98 -3.92
C GLY A 76 -3.45 15.18 -4.82
N LEU A 77 -4.00 14.31 -5.66
CA LEU A 77 -3.25 13.51 -6.64
C LEU A 77 -2.43 14.38 -7.58
N ALA A 78 -3.04 15.43 -8.13
CA ALA A 78 -2.34 16.34 -9.02
C ALA A 78 -1.15 17.03 -8.33
N ARG A 79 -1.32 17.47 -7.08
CA ARG A 79 -0.24 18.08 -6.29
C ARG A 79 0.89 17.09 -6.00
N ILE A 80 0.56 15.84 -5.65
CA ILE A 80 1.55 14.77 -5.43
C ILE A 80 2.32 14.50 -6.73
N ALA A 81 1.61 14.30 -7.85
CA ALA A 81 2.21 14.02 -9.15
C ALA A 81 3.12 15.16 -9.64
N GLN A 82 2.73 16.42 -9.42
CA GLN A 82 3.55 17.58 -9.77
C GLN A 82 4.81 17.70 -8.91
N ALA A 83 4.69 17.41 -7.61
CA ALA A 83 5.84 17.41 -6.71
C ALA A 83 6.86 16.35 -7.14
N ILE A 84 6.41 15.11 -7.36
CA ILE A 84 7.25 14.01 -7.84
C ILE A 84 7.83 14.31 -9.23
N GLY A 85 7.03 14.87 -10.13
CA GLY A 85 7.42 15.25 -11.50
C GLY A 85 8.53 16.30 -11.60
N SER A 86 8.95 16.87 -10.47
CA SER A 86 10.14 17.74 -10.39
C SER A 86 11.44 16.96 -10.14
N PHE A 87 11.35 15.68 -9.76
CA PHE A 87 12.49 14.83 -9.40
C PHE A 87 12.62 13.57 -10.28
N GLU A 88 11.51 13.05 -10.80
CA GLU A 88 11.51 11.88 -11.70
C GLU A 88 10.27 11.84 -12.61
N PRO A 89 10.29 11.06 -13.72
CA PRO A 89 9.13 10.90 -14.58
C PRO A 89 7.93 10.32 -13.84
N VAL A 90 6.74 10.86 -14.09
CA VAL A 90 5.47 10.34 -13.53
C VAL A 90 4.58 9.84 -14.66
N ASN A 91 4.18 8.58 -14.56
CA ASN A 91 3.14 7.97 -15.39
C ASN A 91 1.85 7.89 -14.57
N MET A 92 0.77 8.48 -15.07
CA MET A 92 -0.51 8.49 -14.37
C MET A 92 -1.58 7.82 -15.22
N LEU A 93 -2.10 6.69 -14.74
CA LEU A 93 -3.26 6.05 -15.34
C LEU A 93 -4.49 6.91 -15.12
N VAL A 94 -5.35 7.01 -16.12
CA VAL A 94 -6.56 7.83 -16.05
C VAL A 94 -7.68 7.19 -16.86
N ARG A 95 -8.92 7.27 -16.35
CA ARG A 95 -10.11 6.90 -17.13
C ARG A 95 -10.26 7.85 -18.32
N GLU A 96 -10.82 7.37 -19.43
CA GLU A 96 -11.01 8.19 -20.62
C GLU A 96 -11.82 9.48 -20.31
N ASP A 97 -12.90 9.34 -19.53
CA ASP A 97 -13.77 10.46 -19.13
C ASP A 97 -13.10 11.46 -18.19
N ASP A 98 -12.08 11.04 -17.44
CA ASP A 98 -11.34 11.90 -16.51
C ASP A 98 -10.11 12.57 -17.13
N TYR A 99 -9.74 12.20 -18.38
CA TYR A 99 -8.50 12.63 -19.01
C TYR A 99 -8.35 14.15 -19.04
N ASP A 100 -9.40 14.86 -19.47
CA ASP A 100 -9.39 16.32 -19.59
C ASP A 100 -9.26 17.01 -18.23
N VAL A 101 -9.86 16.43 -17.18
CA VAL A 101 -9.75 16.95 -15.81
C VAL A 101 -8.33 16.74 -15.30
N ALA A 102 -7.80 15.53 -15.44
CA ALA A 102 -6.44 15.19 -15.04
C ALA A 102 -5.40 16.05 -15.78
N HIS A 103 -5.57 16.24 -17.09
CA HIS A 103 -4.64 17.03 -17.91
C HIS A 103 -4.57 18.48 -17.44
N ARG A 104 -5.72 19.12 -17.17
CA ARG A 104 -5.77 20.48 -16.63
C ARG A 104 -5.14 20.59 -15.24
N MET A 105 -5.34 19.58 -14.38
CA MET A 105 -4.85 19.61 -13.00
C MET A 105 -3.36 19.28 -12.89
N CYS A 106 -2.90 18.22 -13.54
CA CYS A 106 -1.53 17.72 -13.46
C CYS A 106 -0.56 18.53 -14.32
N GLY A 107 -1.02 19.08 -15.45
CA GLY A 107 -0.19 19.81 -16.41
C GLY A 107 0.73 18.89 -17.23
N ASN A 108 1.66 19.49 -17.97
CA ASN A 108 2.43 18.81 -19.02
C ASN A 108 3.63 17.97 -18.53
N LYS A 109 3.93 17.99 -17.22
CA LYS A 109 5.05 17.22 -16.64
C LYS A 109 4.68 15.78 -16.31
N VAL A 110 3.38 15.46 -16.27
CA VAL A 110 2.87 14.14 -15.94
C VAL A 110 2.42 13.46 -17.23
N ASN A 111 2.91 12.25 -17.48
CA ASN A 111 2.51 11.46 -18.62
C ASN A 111 1.19 10.74 -18.32
N LEU A 112 0.09 11.25 -18.89
CA LEU A 112 -1.23 10.65 -18.73
C LEU A 112 -1.40 9.48 -19.70
N ILE A 113 -1.88 8.35 -19.19
CA ILE A 113 -2.09 7.12 -19.95
C ILE A 113 -3.52 6.65 -19.72
N VAL A 114 -4.32 6.62 -20.79
CA VAL A 114 -5.70 6.13 -20.70
C VAL A 114 -5.70 4.62 -20.40
N GLN A 115 -6.34 4.24 -19.31
CA GLN A 115 -6.53 2.87 -18.85
C GLN A 115 -7.74 2.83 -17.90
N PRO A 116 -8.71 1.92 -18.11
CA PRO A 116 -9.76 1.67 -17.12
C PRO A 116 -9.17 1.31 -15.76
N ILE A 117 -9.73 1.93 -14.71
CA ILE A 117 -9.36 1.80 -13.30
C ILE A 117 -10.62 2.06 -12.45
N ASP A 118 -10.76 1.35 -11.34
CA ASP A 118 -11.86 1.54 -10.40
C ASP A 118 -11.55 2.71 -9.43
N ASP A 119 -10.31 2.80 -8.95
CA ASP A 119 -9.88 3.78 -7.96
C ASP A 119 -8.41 4.23 -8.15
N LEU A 120 -7.87 4.98 -7.18
CA LEU A 120 -6.58 5.69 -7.29
C LEU A 120 -5.35 4.95 -6.71
N TRP A 121 -5.56 3.81 -6.05
CA TRP A 121 -4.58 3.18 -5.14
C TRP A 121 -3.50 2.37 -5.87
N MET A 122 -2.67 3.07 -6.65
CA MET A 122 -1.62 2.48 -7.49
C MET A 122 -0.60 1.64 -6.71
N ARG A 123 -0.38 1.91 -5.42
CA ARG A 123 0.48 1.09 -4.56
C ARG A 123 -0.03 -0.35 -4.45
N ASP A 124 -1.34 -0.53 -4.49
CA ASP A 124 -1.98 -1.81 -4.20
C ASP A 124 -2.37 -2.56 -5.47
N THR A 125 -2.75 -1.82 -6.51
CA THR A 125 -3.18 -2.37 -7.80
C THR A 125 -2.03 -2.52 -8.80
N GLY A 126 -0.95 -1.76 -8.59
CA GLY A 126 0.26 -1.78 -9.40
C GLY A 126 1.12 -3.02 -9.17
N PRO A 127 2.08 -3.29 -10.08
CA PRO A 127 3.00 -4.39 -9.91
C PRO A 127 4.09 -4.03 -8.90
N VAL A 128 4.50 -5.01 -8.09
CA VAL A 128 5.70 -4.88 -7.26
C VAL A 128 6.93 -5.23 -8.09
N PHE A 129 7.73 -4.22 -8.41
CA PHE A 129 8.92 -4.41 -9.24
C PHE A 129 10.04 -5.11 -8.49
N VAL A 130 10.66 -6.08 -9.17
CA VAL A 130 11.80 -6.85 -8.68
C VAL A 130 12.86 -6.97 -9.77
N ARG A 131 14.12 -7.10 -9.36
CA ARG A 131 15.23 -7.24 -10.31
C ARG A 131 16.12 -8.43 -9.98
N THR A 132 16.77 -8.97 -11.01
CA THR A 132 17.83 -9.96 -10.83
C THR A 132 19.16 -9.28 -10.53
N ARG A 133 20.15 -10.06 -10.08
CA ARG A 133 21.54 -9.56 -9.93
C ARG A 133 22.16 -9.05 -11.24
N ARG A 134 21.62 -9.47 -12.38
CA ARG A 134 22.06 -9.04 -13.72
C ARG A 134 21.35 -7.76 -14.20
N GLY A 135 20.43 -7.21 -13.40
CA GLY A 135 19.66 -6.01 -13.73
C GLY A 135 18.42 -6.27 -14.60
N GLU A 136 18.03 -7.53 -14.82
CA GLU A 136 16.75 -7.81 -15.48
C GLU A 136 15.61 -7.41 -14.55
N LEU A 137 14.66 -6.61 -15.06
CA LEU A 137 13.52 -6.10 -14.32
C LEU A 137 12.26 -6.92 -14.64
N ALA A 138 11.46 -7.19 -13.61
CA ALA A 138 10.15 -7.80 -13.70
C ALA A 138 9.17 -7.11 -12.74
N GLY A 139 7.88 -7.29 -12.95
CA GLY A 139 6.83 -6.85 -12.02
C GLY A 139 6.01 -8.04 -11.54
N ILE A 140 5.81 -8.14 -10.23
CA ILE A 140 4.96 -9.15 -9.62
C ILE A 140 3.52 -8.64 -9.59
N ASP A 141 2.63 -9.47 -10.10
CA ASP A 141 1.19 -9.32 -10.02
C ASP A 141 0.67 -10.21 -8.88
N PHE A 142 0.16 -9.57 -7.82
CA PHE A 142 -0.29 -10.19 -6.58
C PHE A 142 -1.81 -10.44 -6.54
N ASN A 143 -2.48 -10.51 -7.70
CA ASN A 143 -3.91 -10.84 -7.79
C ASN A 143 -4.80 -9.96 -6.89
N PHE A 144 -4.73 -8.63 -7.07
CA PHE A 144 -5.54 -7.69 -6.29
C PHE A 144 -7.03 -8.07 -6.29
N ASN A 145 -7.68 -8.00 -5.12
CA ASN A 145 -9.07 -8.44 -4.93
C ASN A 145 -9.96 -7.42 -4.20
N GLY A 146 -9.60 -6.13 -4.22
CA GLY A 146 -10.37 -5.09 -3.54
C GLY A 146 -10.31 -5.21 -2.02
N TRP A 147 -9.11 -5.41 -1.48
CA TRP A 147 -8.83 -5.60 -0.05
C TRP A 147 -9.75 -6.62 0.64
N GLY A 148 -9.85 -7.82 0.04
CA GLY A 148 -10.70 -8.89 0.55
C GLY A 148 -12.17 -8.76 0.16
N GLY A 149 -12.45 -8.18 -1.01
CA GLY A 149 -13.81 -7.96 -1.51
C GLY A 149 -14.57 -6.85 -0.80
N LYS A 150 -13.85 -5.92 -0.16
CA LYS A 150 -14.42 -4.74 0.50
C LYS A 150 -14.77 -3.63 -0.51
N GLN A 151 -14.12 -3.64 -1.67
CA GLN A 151 -14.40 -2.77 -2.80
C GLN A 151 -14.46 -3.57 -4.10
N THR A 152 -15.21 -3.09 -5.09
CA THR A 152 -15.19 -3.62 -6.45
C THR A 152 -13.84 -3.27 -7.11
N CYS A 153 -13.30 -4.19 -7.90
CA CYS A 153 -11.93 -4.07 -8.41
C CYS A 153 -11.75 -4.73 -9.79
N GLU A 154 -12.80 -4.75 -10.62
CA GLU A 154 -12.76 -5.46 -11.91
C GLU A 154 -11.67 -4.87 -12.84
N ASP A 155 -11.58 -3.54 -12.92
CA ASP A 155 -10.56 -2.86 -13.71
C ASP A 155 -9.22 -2.75 -12.94
N ASP A 156 -9.27 -2.54 -11.63
CA ASP A 156 -8.08 -2.43 -10.77
C ASP A 156 -7.28 -3.74 -10.73
N ALA A 157 -7.93 -4.90 -10.84
CA ALA A 157 -7.26 -6.20 -10.91
C ALA A 157 -6.38 -6.36 -12.18
N GLU A 158 -6.60 -5.54 -13.21
CA GLU A 158 -5.85 -5.60 -14.47
C GLU A 158 -4.65 -4.63 -14.52
N VAL A 159 -4.54 -3.72 -13.53
CA VAL A 159 -3.53 -2.65 -13.51
C VAL A 159 -2.10 -3.21 -13.50
N ALA A 160 -1.79 -4.20 -12.66
CA ALA A 160 -0.46 -4.81 -12.63
C ALA A 160 -0.03 -5.40 -13.99
N ARG A 161 -0.95 -6.07 -14.68
CA ARG A 161 -0.72 -6.60 -16.03
C ARG A 161 -0.51 -5.48 -17.05
N PHE A 162 -1.31 -4.43 -16.98
CA PHE A 162 -1.16 -3.28 -17.88
C PHE A 162 0.20 -2.58 -17.69
N VAL A 163 0.55 -2.25 -16.45
CA VAL A 163 1.79 -1.53 -16.11
C VAL A 163 3.01 -2.34 -16.51
N THR A 164 3.05 -3.65 -16.23
CA THR A 164 4.16 -4.51 -16.67
C THR A 164 4.32 -4.54 -18.20
N GLY A 165 3.21 -4.63 -18.94
CA GLY A 165 3.22 -4.55 -20.40
C GLY A 165 3.71 -3.18 -20.91
N LYS A 166 3.27 -2.09 -20.28
CA LYS A 166 3.67 -0.72 -20.66
C LYS A 166 5.13 -0.43 -20.34
N ALA A 167 5.64 -0.95 -19.23
CA ALA A 167 7.05 -0.86 -18.85
C ALA A 167 7.95 -1.80 -19.67
N GLY A 168 7.38 -2.73 -20.45
CA GLY A 168 8.13 -3.68 -21.27
C GLY A 168 8.88 -4.72 -20.44
N VAL A 169 8.38 -5.05 -19.24
CA VAL A 169 9.03 -5.98 -18.31
C VAL A 169 8.26 -7.29 -18.21
N ARG A 170 8.94 -8.34 -17.74
CA ARG A 170 8.29 -9.62 -17.48
C ARG A 170 7.27 -9.48 -16.36
N ARG A 171 6.05 -10.00 -16.56
CA ARG A 171 5.06 -10.18 -15.50
C ARG A 171 5.31 -11.51 -14.78
N LEU A 172 5.48 -11.46 -13.47
CA LEU A 172 5.53 -12.62 -12.59
C LEU A 172 4.18 -12.77 -11.89
N THR A 173 3.63 -13.97 -11.88
CA THR A 173 2.34 -14.25 -11.23
C THR A 173 2.56 -15.12 -10.00
N THR A 174 1.71 -14.94 -8.99
CA THR A 174 1.66 -15.80 -7.81
C THR A 174 0.22 -16.25 -7.54
N ARG A 175 0.01 -17.08 -6.52
CA ARG A 175 -1.32 -17.39 -5.98
C ARG A 175 -1.65 -16.57 -4.73
N LEU A 176 -0.68 -15.84 -4.20
CA LEU A 176 -0.94 -14.91 -3.11
C LEU A 176 -1.86 -13.81 -3.61
N VAL A 177 -2.87 -13.50 -2.82
CA VAL A 177 -3.58 -12.23 -2.87
C VAL A 177 -2.87 -11.30 -1.90
N LEU A 178 -2.32 -10.20 -2.40
CA LEU A 178 -1.57 -9.23 -1.61
C LEU A 178 -1.57 -7.87 -2.30
N GLU A 179 -1.35 -6.82 -1.52
CA GLU A 179 -1.22 -5.46 -1.99
C GLU A 179 0.17 -4.91 -1.67
N GLY A 180 0.71 -4.02 -2.51
CA GLY A 180 2.03 -3.44 -2.30
C GLY A 180 2.15 -2.67 -0.98
N GLY A 181 1.09 -2.02 -0.49
CA GLY A 181 1.09 -1.31 0.80
C GLY A 181 1.28 -2.24 2.01
N GLY A 182 1.00 -3.54 1.84
CA GLY A 182 1.26 -4.58 2.83
C GLY A 182 2.71 -5.06 2.90
N ILE A 183 3.61 -4.53 2.05
CA ILE A 183 4.99 -4.99 1.91
C ILE A 183 5.95 -3.83 2.14
N GLU A 184 6.81 -3.96 3.13
CA GLU A 184 7.92 -3.02 3.35
C GLU A 184 9.25 -3.76 3.37
N VAL A 185 10.21 -3.38 2.52
CA VAL A 185 11.51 -4.07 2.38
C VAL A 185 12.69 -3.13 2.55
N ASP A 186 13.83 -3.65 3.03
CA ASP A 186 15.08 -2.89 3.18
C ASP A 186 16.02 -3.00 1.96
N GLY A 187 15.63 -3.75 0.93
CA GLY A 187 16.48 -4.10 -0.21
C GLY A 187 17.65 -5.05 0.11
N ASP A 188 17.81 -5.47 1.37
CA ASP A 188 18.86 -6.33 1.89
C ASP A 188 18.30 -7.61 2.53
N GLY A 189 17.16 -8.07 1.99
CA GLY A 189 16.55 -9.36 2.33
C GLY A 189 15.72 -9.38 3.61
N THR A 190 15.37 -8.22 4.17
CA THR A 190 14.43 -8.11 5.28
C THR A 190 13.13 -7.47 4.80
N ALA A 191 12.00 -8.02 5.25
CA ALA A 191 10.71 -7.34 5.15
C ALA A 191 10.09 -7.12 6.53
N ILE A 192 9.26 -6.08 6.63
CA ILE A 192 8.25 -5.93 7.68
C ILE A 192 6.90 -6.13 7.01
N ILE A 193 6.05 -6.97 7.60
CA ILE A 193 4.73 -7.33 7.05
C ILE A 193 3.76 -7.50 8.21
N THR A 194 2.49 -7.09 8.05
CA THR A 194 1.46 -7.39 9.04
C THR A 194 0.78 -8.74 8.77
N GLU A 195 0.53 -9.51 9.84
CA GLU A 195 -0.18 -10.79 9.74
C GLU A 195 -1.63 -10.58 9.30
N SER A 196 -2.26 -9.48 9.75
CA SER A 196 -3.66 -9.18 9.49
C SER A 196 -3.97 -8.79 8.06
N CYS A 197 -3.02 -8.26 7.27
CA CYS A 197 -3.28 -7.98 5.86
C CYS A 197 -2.96 -9.18 4.97
N VAL A 198 -1.96 -9.99 5.30
CA VAL A 198 -1.52 -11.09 4.40
C VAL A 198 -2.13 -12.44 4.74
N LEU A 199 -2.18 -12.81 6.03
CA LEU A 199 -2.63 -14.13 6.47
C LEU A 199 -4.14 -14.20 6.72
N ASN A 200 -4.84 -13.11 6.44
CA ASN A 200 -6.27 -13.02 6.60
C ASN A 200 -7.00 -13.93 5.62
N ARG A 201 -8.10 -14.53 6.07
CA ARG A 201 -8.92 -15.45 5.27
C ARG A 201 -9.58 -14.76 4.07
N ASN A 202 -9.77 -13.44 4.13
CA ASN A 202 -10.28 -12.65 3.01
C ASN A 202 -9.21 -12.37 1.92
N ARG A 203 -7.92 -12.63 2.20
CA ARG A 203 -6.85 -12.63 1.20
C ARG A 203 -6.48 -14.04 0.78
N ASN A 204 -5.97 -14.81 1.74
CA ASN A 204 -5.33 -16.10 1.46
C ASN A 204 -5.96 -17.23 2.31
N PRO A 205 -7.21 -17.64 2.00
CA PRO A 205 -7.92 -18.65 2.79
C PRO A 205 -7.18 -20.00 2.79
N GLY A 206 -6.85 -20.49 3.99
CA GLY A 206 -6.19 -21.78 4.17
C GLY A 206 -4.68 -21.77 3.91
N LEU A 207 -4.08 -20.62 3.59
CA LEU A 207 -2.64 -20.49 3.46
C LEU A 207 -1.97 -20.53 4.85
N SER A 208 -0.95 -21.36 5.01
CA SER A 208 -0.14 -21.35 6.23
C SER A 208 0.88 -20.21 6.19
N LYS A 209 1.24 -19.69 7.36
CA LYS A 209 2.28 -18.67 7.50
C LYS A 209 3.59 -19.08 6.83
N THR A 210 4.04 -20.32 7.04
CA THR A 210 5.27 -20.86 6.42
C THR A 210 5.19 -20.91 4.88
N ALA A 211 4.03 -21.28 4.31
CA ALA A 211 3.86 -21.28 2.85
C ALA A 211 3.86 -19.85 2.29
N CYS A 212 3.24 -18.90 2.99
CA CYS A 212 3.29 -17.48 2.65
C CYS A 212 4.72 -16.94 2.68
N GLU A 213 5.46 -17.22 3.76
CA GLU A 213 6.86 -16.83 3.91
C GLU A 213 7.72 -17.38 2.77
N ALA A 214 7.61 -18.68 2.45
CA ALA A 214 8.38 -19.31 1.39
C ALA A 214 8.15 -18.64 0.02
N GLU A 215 6.90 -18.32 -0.31
CA GLU A 215 6.57 -17.66 -1.57
C GLU A 215 7.04 -16.21 -1.63
N LEU A 216 6.87 -15.44 -0.55
CA LEU A 216 7.38 -14.07 -0.45
C LEU A 216 8.91 -14.02 -0.52
N MET A 217 9.61 -14.94 0.17
CA MET A 217 11.06 -15.05 0.10
C MET A 217 11.55 -15.35 -1.32
N ARG A 218 10.85 -16.23 -2.05
CA ARG A 218 11.14 -16.56 -3.45
C ARG A 218 10.87 -15.41 -4.42
N LEU A 219 9.83 -14.60 -4.17
CA LEU A 219 9.43 -13.51 -5.06
C LEU A 219 10.26 -12.25 -4.82
N LEU A 220 10.52 -11.91 -3.55
CA LEU A 220 11.07 -10.62 -3.15
C LEU A 220 12.54 -10.67 -2.73
N GLY A 221 13.16 -11.86 -2.70
CA GLY A 221 14.56 -12.03 -2.31
C GLY A 221 14.81 -11.99 -0.81
N LEU A 222 13.78 -12.28 -0.01
CA LEU A 222 13.84 -12.16 1.44
C LEU A 222 14.55 -13.36 2.08
N ARG A 223 15.20 -13.08 3.20
CA ARG A 223 15.79 -14.05 4.13
C ARG A 223 15.12 -13.99 5.50
N LYS A 224 14.48 -12.86 5.82
CA LYS A 224 13.78 -12.65 7.08
C LYS A 224 12.53 -11.78 6.89
N ILE A 225 11.46 -12.16 7.56
CA ILE A 225 10.24 -11.35 7.67
C ILE A 225 10.02 -11.05 9.15
N ILE A 226 9.86 -9.77 9.48
CA ILE A 226 9.45 -9.28 10.79
C ILE A 226 7.94 -9.12 10.75
N TRP A 227 7.23 -9.96 11.49
CA TRP A 227 5.77 -9.97 11.51
C TRP A 227 5.21 -9.05 12.58
N LEU A 228 4.39 -8.10 12.16
CA LEU A 228 3.56 -7.27 13.04
C LEU A 228 2.14 -7.84 13.09
N PRO A 229 1.39 -7.72 14.19
CA PRO A 229 0.04 -8.27 14.28
C PRO A 229 -0.99 -7.56 13.37
N GLY A 230 -0.84 -6.26 13.12
CA GLY A 230 -1.82 -5.39 12.44
C GLY A 230 -3.25 -5.44 13.02
N ILE A 231 -4.29 -5.15 12.20
CA ILE A 231 -5.67 -4.85 12.62
C ILE A 231 -6.77 -5.46 11.72
N ALA A 232 -6.91 -6.79 11.70
CA ALA A 232 -7.90 -7.44 10.84
C ALA A 232 -9.35 -6.93 11.07
N GLY A 233 -10.00 -6.50 10.00
CA GLY A 233 -11.39 -6.03 9.98
C GLY A 233 -11.64 -4.67 10.64
N LYS A 234 -10.58 -3.88 10.90
CA LYS A 234 -10.71 -2.55 11.50
C LYS A 234 -10.73 -1.43 10.46
N ASP A 235 -9.89 -1.53 9.44
CA ASP A 235 -9.86 -0.64 8.29
C ASP A 235 -10.08 -1.43 6.99
N ILE A 236 -10.08 -0.75 5.83
CA ILE A 236 -10.22 -1.42 4.54
C ILE A 236 -9.01 -2.32 4.24
N THR A 237 -7.81 -1.91 4.63
CA THR A 237 -6.58 -2.61 4.25
C THR A 237 -6.28 -3.86 5.10
N ASP A 238 -6.99 -4.01 6.23
CA ASP A 238 -6.66 -4.94 7.31
C ASP A 238 -5.28 -4.67 7.94
N GLY A 239 -4.87 -3.39 7.99
CA GLY A 239 -3.64 -2.93 8.60
C GLY A 239 -2.40 -3.08 7.73
N HIS A 240 -2.34 -2.38 6.61
CA HIS A 240 -1.16 -2.30 5.75
C HIS A 240 0.09 -1.82 6.48
N THR A 241 1.25 -2.37 6.10
CA THR A 241 2.52 -2.08 6.77
C THR A 241 3.00 -0.65 6.51
N ASP A 242 2.69 -0.08 5.36
CA ASP A 242 3.07 1.29 5.01
C ASP A 242 2.40 2.39 5.86
N PHE A 243 1.42 2.02 6.69
CA PHE A 243 0.83 2.84 7.74
C PHE A 243 1.44 2.61 9.13
N TYR A 244 2.30 1.61 9.28
CA TYR A 244 2.90 1.25 10.57
C TYR A 244 4.41 1.41 10.61
N ALA A 245 5.12 1.02 9.55
CA ALA A 245 6.57 1.03 9.53
C ALA A 245 7.13 1.15 8.12
N ARG A 246 8.23 1.91 7.98
CA ARG A 246 8.96 2.10 6.73
C ARG A 246 10.46 2.01 6.98
N PHE A 247 11.20 1.29 6.15
CA PHE A 247 12.64 1.34 6.15
C PHE A 247 13.12 2.68 5.60
N VAL A 248 14.12 3.25 6.28
CA VAL A 248 14.88 4.40 5.77
C VAL A 248 16.10 3.91 4.98
N ARG A 249 16.65 2.78 5.44
CA ARG A 249 17.82 2.04 4.95
C ARG A 249 17.96 0.77 5.78
N PRO A 250 18.78 -0.21 5.37
CA PRO A 250 19.03 -1.40 6.17
C PRO A 250 19.38 -1.10 7.63
N GLY A 251 18.62 -1.70 8.55
CA GLY A 251 18.77 -1.53 10.00
C GLY A 251 18.12 -0.28 10.60
N VAL A 252 17.51 0.61 9.82
CA VAL A 252 16.83 1.81 10.35
C VAL A 252 15.40 1.89 9.84
N VAL A 253 14.46 1.98 10.79
CA VAL A 253 13.02 1.96 10.54
C VAL A 253 12.37 3.18 11.15
N ILE A 254 11.51 3.84 10.39
CA ILE A 254 10.50 4.75 10.92
C ILE A 254 9.28 3.91 11.30
N ALA A 255 8.71 4.15 12.48
CA ALA A 255 7.49 3.50 12.94
C ALA A 255 6.46 4.53 13.41
N HIS A 256 5.20 4.31 13.05
CA HIS A 256 4.08 5.15 13.47
C HIS A 256 3.71 4.89 14.93
N LEU A 257 3.35 5.97 15.63
CA LEU A 257 2.66 5.92 16.91
C LEU A 257 1.36 6.70 16.79
N ASP A 258 0.24 6.04 17.02
CA ASP A 258 -1.03 6.73 17.20
C ASP A 258 -1.03 7.38 18.59
N ASN A 259 -1.34 8.68 18.68
CA ASN A 259 -1.35 9.43 19.94
C ASN A 259 -2.68 9.28 20.69
N ASP A 260 -3.77 8.90 20.01
CA ASP A 260 -5.09 8.80 20.64
C ASP A 260 -5.19 7.54 21.50
N THR A 261 -5.02 7.70 22.80
CA THR A 261 -5.12 6.60 23.78
C THR A 261 -6.47 5.86 23.79
N SER A 262 -7.52 6.42 23.18
CA SER A 262 -8.84 5.81 23.07
C SER A 262 -9.02 5.00 21.78
N SER A 263 -8.16 5.22 20.78
CA SER A 263 -8.14 4.51 19.51
C SER A 263 -7.66 3.07 19.69
N TYR A 264 -8.20 2.17 18.87
CA TYR A 264 -7.71 0.79 18.83
C TYR A 264 -6.27 0.72 18.30
N ASP A 265 -5.86 1.68 17.46
CA ASP A 265 -4.53 1.72 16.85
C ASP A 265 -3.43 2.11 17.85
N HIS A 266 -3.74 2.89 18.88
CA HIS A 266 -2.76 3.24 19.92
C HIS A 266 -2.16 2.02 20.63
N ALA A 267 -2.99 1.06 21.02
CA ALA A 267 -2.49 -0.17 21.64
C ALA A 267 -1.69 -1.03 20.66
N VAL A 268 -2.10 -1.05 19.40
CA VAL A 268 -1.47 -1.85 18.34
C VAL A 268 -0.12 -1.28 17.93
N THR A 269 -0.03 0.04 17.69
CA THR A 269 1.20 0.75 17.35
C THR A 269 2.24 0.65 18.47
N LYS A 270 1.83 0.74 19.75
CA LYS A 270 2.73 0.44 20.89
C LYS A 270 3.30 -0.97 20.83
N ARG A 271 2.46 -1.97 20.56
CA ARG A 271 2.92 -3.36 20.41
C ARG A 271 3.84 -3.53 19.20
N HIS A 272 3.58 -2.85 18.10
CA HIS A 272 4.46 -2.85 16.92
C HIS A 272 5.83 -2.27 17.26
N LEU A 273 5.87 -1.12 17.96
CA LEU A 273 7.11 -0.50 18.42
C LEU A 273 7.92 -1.45 19.30
N ASP A 274 7.27 -2.16 20.24
CA ASP A 274 7.95 -3.12 21.09
C ASP A 274 8.55 -4.28 20.29
N ILE A 275 7.83 -4.81 19.29
CA ILE A 275 8.36 -5.85 18.39
C ILE A 275 9.58 -5.32 17.61
N LEU A 276 9.44 -4.14 16.99
CA LEU A 276 10.49 -3.57 16.15
C LEU A 276 11.76 -3.26 16.96
N ARG A 277 11.64 -2.75 18.19
CA ARG A 277 12.78 -2.45 19.08
C ARG A 277 13.56 -3.69 19.51
N HIS A 278 12.94 -4.86 19.52
CA HIS A 278 13.59 -6.13 19.85
C HIS A 278 13.97 -6.95 18.61
N ALA A 279 13.63 -6.48 17.41
CA ALA A 279 13.90 -7.17 16.18
C ALA A 279 15.33 -6.90 15.68
N THR A 280 15.81 -7.86 14.89
CA THR A 280 17.00 -7.70 14.05
C THR A 280 16.63 -7.91 12.60
N ASP A 281 17.41 -7.37 11.68
CA ASP A 281 17.22 -7.60 10.26
C ASP A 281 17.87 -8.91 9.77
N ALA A 282 17.82 -9.18 8.47
CA ALA A 282 18.38 -10.39 7.86
C ALA A 282 19.92 -10.51 7.97
N ALA A 283 20.62 -9.41 8.21
CA ALA A 283 22.06 -9.40 8.47
C ALA A 283 22.39 -9.49 9.98
N GLY A 284 21.38 -9.57 10.83
CA GLY A 284 21.53 -9.63 12.28
C GLY A 284 21.73 -8.28 12.96
N ARG A 285 21.55 -7.16 12.26
CA ARG A 285 21.65 -5.82 12.85
C ARG A 285 20.39 -5.56 13.70
N PRO A 286 20.50 -5.13 14.96
CA PRO A 286 19.35 -4.61 15.71
C PRO A 286 18.75 -3.40 15.01
N LEU A 287 17.42 -3.31 14.96
CA LEU A 287 16.77 -2.18 14.32
C LEU A 287 16.90 -0.91 15.17
N GLN A 288 17.36 0.17 14.55
CA GLN A 288 17.17 1.52 15.07
C GLN A 288 15.77 1.99 14.69
N VAL A 289 14.90 2.13 15.68
CA VAL A 289 13.51 2.57 15.48
C VAL A 289 13.37 4.06 15.77
N VAL A 290 12.99 4.84 14.76
CA VAL A 290 12.62 6.25 14.87
C VAL A 290 11.10 6.34 14.88
N VAL A 291 10.53 7.01 15.88
CA VAL A 291 9.07 7.09 16.03
C VAL A 291 8.57 8.37 15.37
N LEU A 292 7.57 8.25 14.50
CA LEU A 292 6.77 9.38 14.02
C LEU A 292 5.37 9.31 14.66
N PRO A 293 5.04 10.25 15.57
CA PRO A 293 3.69 10.33 16.10
C PRO A 293 2.70 10.76 15.01
N GLY A 294 1.44 10.37 15.13
CA GLY A 294 0.33 10.98 14.41
C GLY A 294 0.11 12.44 14.85
N PRO A 295 -0.68 13.22 14.10
CA PRO A 295 -1.03 14.58 14.51
C PRO A 295 -1.97 14.55 15.72
N ASP A 296 -1.89 15.58 16.57
CA ASP A 296 -2.83 15.73 17.70
C ASP A 296 -4.19 16.28 17.25
N SER A 297 -4.23 16.90 16.08
CA SER A 297 -5.47 17.36 15.44
C SER A 297 -5.30 17.43 13.92
N VAL A 298 -6.40 17.31 13.19
CA VAL A 298 -6.44 17.48 11.74
C VAL A 298 -7.34 18.65 11.37
N ARG A 299 -7.24 19.14 10.13
CA ARG A 299 -8.19 20.15 9.63
C ARG A 299 -9.58 19.54 9.45
N ASN A 300 -10.58 20.16 10.06
CA ASN A 300 -11.97 19.66 10.12
C ASN A 300 -12.69 19.51 8.74
N THR A 301 -12.11 20.00 7.65
CA THR A 301 -12.83 20.08 6.35
C THR A 301 -13.20 18.69 5.83
N TYR A 302 -12.29 17.73 5.96
CA TYR A 302 -12.44 16.35 5.47
C TYR A 302 -12.28 15.29 6.56
N GLU A 303 -12.18 15.72 7.82
CA GLU A 303 -12.11 14.84 8.99
C GLU A 303 -13.31 13.87 9.01
N SER A 304 -13.01 12.61 9.28
CA SER A 304 -13.98 11.52 9.41
C SER A 304 -13.35 10.36 10.18
N ASP A 305 -14.16 9.38 10.58
CA ASP A 305 -13.68 8.16 11.25
C ASP A 305 -12.71 7.34 10.37
N GLU A 306 -12.74 7.54 9.04
CA GLU A 306 -11.87 6.87 8.07
C GLU A 306 -10.64 7.73 7.69
N PHE A 307 -10.42 8.87 8.36
CA PHE A 307 -9.34 9.78 8.00
C PHE A 307 -7.97 9.19 8.38
N ALA A 308 -7.13 8.90 7.38
CA ALA A 308 -5.85 8.24 7.57
C ALA A 308 -4.70 9.23 7.86
N ALA A 309 -4.57 9.66 9.11
CA ALA A 309 -3.62 10.69 9.56
C ALA A 309 -2.18 10.18 9.84
N GLY A 310 -1.61 9.36 8.94
CA GLY A 310 -0.30 8.74 9.15
C GLY A 310 0.86 9.49 8.48
N TYR A 311 1.73 10.18 9.25
CA TYR A 311 2.94 10.82 8.69
C TYR A 311 3.93 9.84 8.07
N VAL A 312 3.89 8.58 8.49
CA VAL A 312 4.71 7.49 7.96
C VAL A 312 4.41 7.15 6.50
N ASN A 313 3.23 7.54 5.99
CA ASN A 313 2.79 7.24 4.62
C ASN A 313 3.38 8.22 3.59
N PHE A 314 4.68 8.51 3.70
CA PHE A 314 5.45 9.33 2.75
C PHE A 314 5.97 8.49 1.58
N TYR A 315 6.37 9.14 0.48
CA TYR A 315 6.99 8.47 -0.67
C TYR A 315 8.42 8.96 -0.89
N VAL A 316 9.37 8.04 -1.06
CA VAL A 316 10.78 8.36 -1.32
C VAL A 316 11.04 8.29 -2.81
N CYS A 317 11.14 9.44 -3.48
CA CYS A 317 11.53 9.52 -4.88
C CYS A 317 13.04 9.84 -5.01
N ASN A 318 13.56 9.90 -6.23
CA ASN A 318 14.98 10.13 -6.52
C ASN A 318 15.59 11.30 -5.72
N GLY A 319 15.00 12.49 -5.82
CA GLY A 319 15.55 13.72 -5.23
C GLY A 319 14.82 14.25 -4.00
N ALA A 320 13.71 13.64 -3.61
CA ALA A 320 12.87 14.14 -2.53
C ALA A 320 12.16 13.04 -1.74
N VAL A 321 11.73 13.40 -0.53
CA VAL A 321 10.70 12.68 0.24
C VAL A 321 9.44 13.52 0.18
N ILE A 322 8.39 12.97 -0.42
CA ILE A 322 7.08 13.62 -0.49
C ILE A 322 6.29 13.18 0.74
N ALA A 323 6.14 14.11 1.68
CA ALA A 323 5.62 13.85 3.02
C ALA A 323 4.23 14.47 3.21
N PRO A 324 3.35 13.84 3.99
CA PRO A 324 2.04 14.39 4.28
C PRO A 324 2.14 15.57 5.26
N GLN A 325 1.12 16.43 5.22
CA GLN A 325 0.95 17.60 6.07
C GLN A 325 -0.52 17.70 6.45
N PHE A 326 -0.84 17.69 7.75
CA PHE A 326 -2.24 17.58 8.23
C PHE A 326 -2.78 18.87 8.86
N GLY A 327 -1.94 19.90 9.01
CA GLY A 327 -2.33 21.18 9.61
C GLY A 327 -2.02 21.28 11.10
N ASP A 328 -1.53 20.21 11.72
CA ASP A 328 -0.89 20.26 13.01
C ASP A 328 0.53 20.81 12.85
N ARG A 329 0.68 22.12 13.07
CA ARG A 329 1.94 22.83 12.84
C ARG A 329 3.12 22.24 13.62
N GLU A 330 2.90 21.72 14.83
CA GLU A 330 4.00 21.19 15.63
C GLU A 330 4.46 19.85 15.05
N THR A 331 3.53 18.92 14.84
CA THR A 331 3.84 17.59 14.31
C THR A 331 4.26 17.62 12.83
N ASP A 332 3.70 18.52 12.03
CA ASP A 332 4.14 18.79 10.65
C ASP A 332 5.63 19.19 10.65
N ASN A 333 6.04 20.13 11.52
CA ASN A 333 7.42 20.61 11.58
C ASN A 333 8.38 19.54 12.10
N SER A 334 8.01 18.82 13.16
CA SER A 334 8.86 17.78 13.75
C SER A 334 9.04 16.60 12.80
N THR A 335 8.00 16.22 12.06
CA THR A 335 8.06 15.21 11.00
C THR A 335 9.03 15.63 9.90
N ARG A 336 8.92 16.87 9.41
CA ARG A 336 9.83 17.39 8.38
C ARG A 336 11.28 17.35 8.83
N ASP A 337 11.56 17.83 10.04
CA ASP A 337 12.92 17.90 10.56
C ASP A 337 13.50 16.49 10.76
N THR A 338 12.69 15.55 11.26
CA THR A 338 13.07 14.13 11.38
C THR A 338 13.38 13.51 10.02
N LEU A 339 12.51 13.71 9.02
CA LEU A 339 12.73 13.17 7.67
C LEU A 339 13.97 13.79 7.01
N ARG A 340 14.22 15.09 7.22
CA ARG A 340 15.43 15.76 6.73
C ARG A 340 16.71 15.13 7.28
N ASP A 341 16.72 14.80 8.56
CA ASP A 341 17.87 14.17 9.22
C ASP A 341 18.08 12.73 8.73
N LEU A 342 16.99 12.01 8.45
CA LEU A 342 17.01 10.64 7.95
C LEU A 342 17.37 10.54 6.47
N PHE A 343 16.99 11.53 5.67
CA PHE A 343 17.22 11.59 4.22
C PHE A 343 18.00 12.86 3.82
N PRO A 344 19.26 13.04 4.29
CA PRO A 344 19.99 14.31 4.16
C PRO A 344 20.35 14.70 2.71
N LYS A 345 20.18 13.79 1.75
CA LYS A 345 20.42 14.02 0.32
C LYS A 345 19.14 14.29 -0.47
N ARG A 346 17.98 14.32 0.19
CA ARG A 346 16.68 14.51 -0.42
C ARG A 346 16.02 15.77 0.12
N GLU A 347 15.34 16.49 -0.77
CA GLU A 347 14.46 17.57 -0.37
C GLU A 347 13.24 17.00 0.36
N ILE A 348 12.77 17.64 1.44
CA ILE A 348 11.54 17.24 2.11
C ILE A 348 10.41 18.14 1.62
N VAL A 349 9.49 17.58 0.84
CA VAL A 349 8.35 18.30 0.27
C VAL A 349 7.08 17.90 1.01
N GLN A 350 6.58 18.77 1.88
CA GLN A 350 5.35 18.54 2.62
C GLN A 350 4.13 19.03 1.84
N LEU A 351 3.13 18.16 1.70
CA LEU A 351 1.90 18.44 0.96
C LEU A 351 0.67 18.24 1.84
N ASN A 352 -0.27 19.20 1.81
CA ASN A 352 -1.60 18.97 2.36
C ASN A 352 -2.26 17.83 1.58
N ILE A 353 -2.56 16.72 2.25
CA ILE A 353 -3.20 15.56 1.64
C ILE A 353 -4.59 15.23 2.20
N ASP A 354 -5.27 16.17 2.87
CA ASP A 354 -6.55 15.89 3.54
C ASP A 354 -7.60 15.28 2.60
N GLY A 355 -7.60 15.68 1.32
CA GLY A 355 -8.49 15.11 0.31
C GLY A 355 -8.22 13.64 0.01
N ILE A 356 -6.97 13.18 0.14
CA ILE A 356 -6.56 11.77 0.00
C ILE A 356 -6.78 11.03 1.32
N ALA A 357 -6.33 11.63 2.43
CA ALA A 357 -6.42 11.08 3.78
C ALA A 357 -7.87 10.84 4.21
N GLY A 358 -8.80 11.71 3.80
CA GLY A 358 -10.23 11.50 4.03
C GLY A 358 -10.83 10.28 3.32
N GLY A 359 -10.10 9.66 2.38
CA GLY A 359 -10.49 8.42 1.70
C GLY A 359 -9.79 7.17 2.23
N GLY A 360 -9.07 7.27 3.36
CA GLY A 360 -8.48 6.12 4.04
C GLY A 360 -7.04 5.77 3.68
N GLY A 361 -6.31 6.63 2.96
CA GLY A 361 -4.91 6.38 2.58
C GLY A 361 -4.04 7.63 2.57
N GLY A 362 -2.75 7.49 2.28
CA GLY A 362 -1.81 8.62 2.23
C GLY A 362 -1.06 8.70 0.89
N ILE A 363 0.07 9.42 0.86
CA ILE A 363 0.84 9.63 -0.37
C ILE A 363 1.36 8.30 -0.92
N HIS A 364 1.92 7.47 -0.05
CA HIS A 364 2.53 6.20 -0.43
C HIS A 364 1.53 5.26 -1.10
N CYS A 365 0.28 5.25 -0.64
CA CYS A 365 -0.80 4.43 -1.20
C CYS A 365 -1.16 4.84 -2.65
N THR A 366 -0.86 6.07 -3.05
CA THR A 366 -1.17 6.59 -4.39
C THR A 366 -0.05 6.39 -5.41
N THR A 367 1.10 5.85 -4.98
CA THR A 367 2.34 5.80 -5.75
C THR A 367 2.94 4.41 -5.83
N GLN A 368 3.53 4.06 -6.98
CA GLN A 368 4.31 2.83 -7.16
C GLN A 368 5.60 3.15 -7.93
N GLN A 369 6.75 2.94 -7.29
CA GLN A 369 8.06 3.16 -7.88
C GLN A 369 8.40 2.09 -8.93
N GLN A 370 8.95 2.51 -10.07
CA GLN A 370 9.66 1.65 -11.01
C GLN A 370 11.17 1.92 -10.88
N PRO A 371 11.97 0.95 -10.40
CA PRO A 371 13.42 1.12 -10.27
C PRO A 371 14.10 1.29 -11.63
N ALA A 372 15.25 1.97 -11.63
CA ALA A 372 16.03 2.35 -12.82
C ALA A 372 16.80 1.21 -13.49
#